data_AF-A0A357QVJ4-F1
#
_entry.id   AF-A0A357QVJ4-F1
#
_cell.length_a   1.000
_cell.length_b   1.000
_cell.length_c   1.000
_cell.angle_alpha   90.00
_cell.angle_beta   90.00
_cell.angle_gamma   90.00
#
_symmetry.space_group_name_H-M   'P 1'
#
loop_
_entity.id
_entity.type
_entity.pdbx_description
1 polymer ?
#
loop_
_entity_poly.entity_id
_entity_poly.type
_entity_poly.pdbx_seq_one_letter_code
_entity_poly.pdbx_strand_id
1 'polypeptide(L)'
;MKDNIKYYVVKQKALPEVLLKVAEANRLIENKNISIADATEKVGISRSSYYKYKDDIFPFRDNSKGKTITFVLSMEDEPGLLSVVLNKVAEFKANILTIHQTIPVNGIASLTLSVEILPTTGDASMMIEEIEQLGGVRYLKILSSDASL
;
A
#
# COMPACT_ATOMS: atom_id res chain seq x y z
N MET A 1 -0.09 -23.05 23.96
CA MET A 1 -1.40 -22.38 24.09
C MET A 1 -1.36 -21.16 23.20
N LYS A 2 -2.30 -21.00 22.25
CA LYS A 2 -2.37 -19.75 21.47
C LYS A 2 -2.87 -18.67 22.41
N ASP A 3 -2.02 -17.71 22.77
CA ASP A 3 -2.48 -16.51 23.47
C ASP A 3 -3.59 -15.90 22.63
N ASN A 4 -4.77 -15.80 23.24
CA ASN A 4 -5.96 -15.33 22.56
C ASN A 4 -5.90 -13.80 22.55
N ILE A 5 -5.02 -13.25 21.68
CA ILE A 5 -4.81 -11.81 21.51
C ILE A 5 -6.13 -11.20 21.02
N LYS A 6 -6.77 -10.38 21.86
CA LYS A 6 -8.01 -9.67 21.55
C LYS A 6 -7.70 -8.19 21.32
N TYR A 7 -8.19 -7.64 20.22
CA TYR A 7 -8.04 -6.23 19.88
C TYR A 7 -9.27 -5.42 20.32
N TYR A 8 -9.05 -4.17 20.72
CA TYR A 8 -10.12 -3.21 21.03
C TYR A 8 -9.94 -1.96 20.17
N VAL A 9 -11.03 -1.53 19.53
CA VAL A 9 -11.08 -0.24 18.81
C VAL A 9 -11.74 0.78 19.72
N VAL A 10 -11.02 1.86 20.03
CA VAL A 10 -11.50 2.93 20.91
C VAL A 10 -11.36 4.28 20.23
N LYS A 11 -12.26 5.22 20.55
CA LYS A 11 -12.11 6.62 20.11
C LYS A 11 -10.89 7.23 20.80
N GLN A 12 -10.16 8.10 20.11
CA GLN A 12 -8.96 8.76 20.63
C GLN A 12 -9.17 9.40 22.03
N LYS A 13 -10.33 10.02 22.25
CA LYS A 13 -10.69 10.64 23.55
C LYS A 13 -10.76 9.68 24.74
N ALA A 14 -10.85 8.38 24.49
CA ALA A 14 -10.87 7.35 25.53
C ALA A 14 -9.46 6.86 25.90
N LEU A 15 -8.44 7.25 25.13
CA LEU A 15 -7.05 6.88 25.40
C LEU A 15 -6.39 7.90 26.34
N PRO A 16 -5.65 7.43 27.36
CA PRO A 16 -4.75 8.29 28.13
C PRO A 16 -3.69 8.97 27.25
N GLU A 17 -3.27 10.17 27.65
CA GLU A 17 -2.27 10.96 26.93
C GLU A 17 -0.96 10.19 26.66
N VAL A 18 -0.53 9.36 27.61
CA VAL A 18 0.69 8.54 27.45
C VAL A 18 0.59 7.60 26.25
N LEU A 19 -0.56 6.99 26.00
CA LEU A 19 -0.78 6.09 24.87
C LEU A 19 -0.81 6.89 23.56
N LEU A 20 -1.45 8.06 23.55
CA LEU A 20 -1.44 8.95 22.40
C LEU A 20 -0.02 9.36 21.99
N LYS A 21 0.81 9.70 22.98
CA LYS A 21 2.22 10.05 22.75
C LYS A 21 3.07 8.85 22.31
N VAL A 22 2.80 7.64 22.80
CA VAL A 22 3.46 6.42 22.29
C VAL A 22 3.10 6.20 20.82
N ALA A 23 1.82 6.34 20.45
CA ALA A 23 1.39 6.22 19.06
C ALA A 23 2.06 7.28 18.16
N GLU A 24 2.23 8.51 18.65
CA GLU A 24 2.94 9.56 17.93
C GLU A 24 4.44 9.28 17.81
N ALA A 25 5.09 8.76 18.86
CA ALA A 25 6.49 8.34 18.82
C ALA A 25 6.71 7.23 17.77
N ASN A 26 5.86 6.21 17.76
CA ASN A 26 5.87 5.14 16.75
C ASN A 26 5.79 5.72 15.33
N ARG A 27 4.87 6.68 15.10
CA ARG A 27 4.72 7.37 13.82
C ARG A 27 5.96 8.17 13.41
N LEU A 28 6.64 8.82 14.34
CA LEU A 28 7.85 9.60 14.06
C LEU A 28 9.03 8.69 13.71
N ILE A 29 9.18 7.56 14.41
CA ILE A 29 10.21 6.56 14.14
C ILE A 29 10.00 5.98 12.73
N GLU A 30 8.76 5.61 12.40
CA GLU A 30 8.41 5.01 11.11
C GLU A 30 8.57 6.00 9.93
N ASN A 31 8.05 7.23 10.06
CA ASN A 31 8.02 8.17 8.93
C ASN A 31 9.28 9.03 8.78
N LYS A 32 10.02 9.26 9.87
CA LYS A 32 11.21 10.14 9.86
C LYS A 32 12.51 9.40 10.14
N ASN A 33 12.45 8.09 10.36
CA ASN A 33 13.60 7.22 10.62
C ASN A 33 14.53 7.76 11.73
N ILE A 34 13.94 8.40 12.75
CA ILE A 34 14.67 8.94 13.90
C ILE A 34 14.82 7.90 14.99
N SER A 35 15.80 8.08 15.89
CA SER A 35 16.01 7.15 16.99
C SER A 35 14.84 7.18 17.99
N ILE A 36 14.65 6.09 18.74
CA ILE A 36 13.66 6.03 19.84
C ILE A 36 13.90 7.15 20.85
N ALA A 37 15.18 7.46 21.14
CA ALA A 37 15.55 8.52 22.05
C ALA A 37 14.97 9.87 21.59
N ASP A 38 15.25 10.25 20.34
CA ASP A 38 14.79 11.52 19.77
C ASP A 38 13.26 11.57 19.66
N ALA A 39 12.63 10.45 19.31
CA ALA A 39 11.19 10.37 19.22
C ALA A 39 10.52 10.57 20.59
N THR A 40 11.00 9.89 21.63
CA THR A 40 10.44 9.99 22.99
C THR A 40 10.63 11.38 23.60
N GLU A 41 11.78 12.02 23.35
CA GLU A 41 12.04 13.40 23.75
C GLU A 41 11.09 14.37 23.04
N LYS A 42 10.95 14.22 21.72
CA LYS A 42 10.12 15.10 20.89
C LYS A 42 8.63 15.08 21.24
N VAL A 43 8.10 13.92 21.64
CA VAL A 43 6.69 13.80 22.08
C VAL A 43 6.50 14.02 23.58
N GLY A 44 7.59 14.16 24.34
CA GLY A 44 7.55 14.37 25.79
C GLY A 44 7.03 13.16 26.57
N ILE A 45 7.60 11.96 26.32
CA ILE A 45 7.40 10.76 27.14
C ILE A 45 8.73 10.17 27.60
N SER A 46 8.69 9.44 28.72
CA SER A 46 9.84 8.66 29.15
C SER A 46 10.05 7.43 28.25
N ARG A 47 11.31 7.00 28.11
CA ARG A 47 11.64 5.75 27.39
C ARG A 47 10.98 4.52 28.04
N SER A 48 10.87 4.48 29.37
CA SER A 48 10.21 3.36 30.07
C SER A 48 8.71 3.33 29.77
N SER A 49 8.04 4.49 29.72
CA SER A 49 6.64 4.58 29.28
C SER A 49 6.46 4.13 27.83
N TYR A 50 7.39 4.48 26.95
CA TYR A 50 7.39 4.01 25.57
C TYR A 50 7.53 2.49 25.48
N TYR A 51 8.59 1.91 26.07
CA TYR A 51 8.85 0.46 26.02
C TYR A 51 7.72 -0.38 26.63
N LYS A 52 6.97 0.18 27.58
CA LYS A 52 5.82 -0.50 28.18
C LYS A 52 4.67 -0.73 27.21
N TYR A 53 4.48 0.15 26.22
CA TYR A 53 3.30 0.13 25.34
C TYR A 53 3.63 0.11 23.84
N LYS A 54 4.91 0.17 23.44
CA LYS A 54 5.33 0.33 22.03
C LYS A 54 4.72 -0.70 21.09
N ASP A 55 4.48 -1.92 21.59
CA ASP A 55 3.95 -3.04 20.81
C ASP A 55 2.42 -3.19 20.93
N ASP A 56 1.80 -2.49 21.90
CA ASP A 56 0.37 -2.56 22.18
C ASP A 56 -0.43 -1.45 21.48
N ILE A 57 0.25 -0.39 21.02
CA ILE A 57 -0.40 0.73 20.35
C ILE A 57 0.26 1.08 19.02
N PHE A 58 -0.50 0.86 17.96
CA PHE A 58 -0.11 1.17 16.60
C PHE A 58 -1.25 1.97 15.95
N PRO A 59 -0.93 2.90 15.02
CA PRO A 59 -1.96 3.55 14.24
C PRO A 59 -2.77 2.48 13.52
N PHE A 60 -4.10 2.52 13.69
CA PHE A 60 -4.98 1.71 12.87
C PHE A 60 -4.83 2.18 11.43
N ARG A 61 -4.16 1.37 10.60
CA ARG A 61 -4.16 1.57 9.16
C ARG A 61 -5.53 1.17 8.68
N ASP A 62 -6.30 2.16 8.29
CA ASP A 62 -7.62 1.92 7.77
C ASP A 62 -7.47 1.22 6.41
N ASN A 63 -7.63 -0.10 6.38
CA ASN A 63 -7.78 -0.89 5.16
C ASN A 63 -9.13 -0.58 4.44
N SER A 64 -9.78 0.55 4.78
CA SER A 64 -10.99 1.07 4.14
C SER A 64 -10.72 1.82 2.84
N LYS A 65 -9.48 2.26 2.60
CA LYS A 65 -9.03 2.62 1.25
C LYS A 65 -8.88 1.31 0.49
N GLY A 66 -9.38 1.25 -0.74
CA GLY A 66 -9.59 0.01 -1.47
C GLY A 66 -8.35 -0.90 -1.49
N LYS A 67 -8.57 -2.21 -1.68
CA LYS A 67 -7.47 -3.18 -1.73
C LYS A 67 -6.51 -2.75 -2.85
N THR A 68 -5.26 -2.44 -2.52
CA THR A 68 -4.30 -1.96 -3.52
C THR A 68 -3.54 -3.14 -4.12
N ILE A 69 -3.41 -3.14 -5.45
CA ILE A 69 -2.59 -4.09 -6.19
C ILE A 69 -1.52 -3.29 -6.92
N THR A 70 -0.26 -3.70 -6.78
CA THR A 70 0.84 -3.18 -7.58
C THR A 70 1.39 -4.30 -8.45
N PHE A 71 1.42 -4.08 -9.75
CA PHE A 71 1.99 -5.00 -10.72
C PHE A 71 2.97 -4.29 -11.63
N VAL A 72 3.92 -5.07 -12.15
CA VAL A 72 4.85 -4.66 -13.18
C VAL A 72 4.55 -5.45 -14.44
N LEU A 73 4.55 -4.79 -15.58
CA LEU A 73 4.45 -5.43 -16.88
C LEU A 73 5.59 -4.98 -17.78
N SER A 74 6.07 -5.90 -18.60
CA SER A 74 7.02 -5.63 -19.67
C SER A 74 6.25 -5.50 -20.97
N MET A 75 6.40 -4.38 -21.67
CA MET A 75 5.63 -4.08 -22.88
C MET A 75 6.50 -3.48 -23.97
N GLU A 76 6.09 -3.66 -25.21
CA GLU A 76 6.74 -3.09 -26.39
C GLU A 76 6.47 -1.57 -26.46
N ASP A 77 7.46 -0.83 -26.94
CA ASP A 77 7.35 0.62 -27.12
C ASP A 77 6.62 0.95 -28.43
N GLU A 78 5.31 0.69 -28.42
CA GLU A 78 4.42 0.96 -29.55
C GLU A 78 3.47 2.13 -29.24
N PRO A 79 3.25 3.05 -30.20
CA PRO A 79 2.29 4.12 -30.03
C PRO A 79 0.90 3.61 -29.62
N GLY A 80 0.45 4.05 -28.45
CA GLY A 80 -0.89 3.74 -27.94
C GLY A 80 -0.98 2.53 -27.00
N LEU A 81 0.04 1.67 -26.91
CA LEU A 81 -0.05 0.46 -26.07
C LEU A 81 -0.25 0.80 -24.59
N LEU A 82 0.45 1.83 -24.06
CA LEU A 82 0.21 2.31 -22.69
C LEU A 82 -1.25 2.74 -22.51
N SER A 83 -1.82 3.44 -23.49
CA SER A 83 -3.21 3.90 -23.41
C SER A 83 -4.20 2.73 -23.42
N VAL A 84 -3.91 1.67 -24.17
CA VAL A 84 -4.71 0.44 -24.17
C VAL A 84 -4.67 -0.24 -22.80
N VAL A 85 -3.49 -0.35 -22.17
CA VAL A 85 -3.35 -0.89 -20.81
C VAL A 85 -4.16 -0.06 -19.80
N LEU A 86 -4.04 1.28 -19.84
CA LEU A 86 -4.76 2.16 -18.91
C LEU A 86 -6.29 2.11 -19.13
N ASN A 87 -6.74 2.03 -20.38
CA ASN A 87 -8.15 1.85 -20.71
C ASN A 87 -8.69 0.53 -20.17
N LYS A 88 -7.91 -0.56 -20.28
CA LYS A 88 -8.31 -1.86 -19.71
C LYS A 88 -8.52 -1.77 -18.20
N VAL A 89 -7.62 -1.10 -17.46
CA VAL A 89 -7.81 -0.85 -16.02
C VAL A 89 -9.10 -0.05 -15.75
N ALA A 90 -9.38 0.96 -16.58
CA ALA A 90 -10.57 1.80 -16.45
C ALA A 90 -11.88 1.07 -16.77
N GLU A 91 -11.89 0.14 -17.73
CA GLU A 91 -13.05 -0.73 -18.05
C GLU A 91 -13.50 -1.54 -16.84
N PHE A 92 -12.54 -2.04 -16.06
CA PHE A 92 -12.78 -2.75 -14.81
C PHE A 92 -13.12 -1.81 -13.65
N LYS A 93 -13.15 -0.49 -13.86
CA LYS A 93 -13.44 0.53 -12.83
C LYS A 93 -12.48 0.47 -11.63
N ALA A 94 -11.23 0.06 -11.87
CA ALA A 94 -10.16 0.20 -10.89
C ALA A 94 -9.62 1.64 -10.94
N ASN A 95 -9.25 2.18 -9.78
CA ASN A 95 -8.70 3.53 -9.70
C ASN A 95 -7.17 3.46 -9.82
N ILE A 96 -6.58 4.14 -10.80
CA ILE A 96 -5.12 4.16 -10.99
C ILE A 96 -4.51 5.15 -9.99
N LEU A 97 -3.61 4.65 -9.14
CA LEU A 97 -2.92 5.46 -8.14
C LEU A 97 -1.59 6.01 -8.66
N THR A 98 -0.80 5.15 -9.33
CA THR A 98 0.52 5.52 -9.85
C THR A 98 0.77 4.88 -11.20
N ILE A 99 1.50 5.61 -12.05
CA ILE A 99 1.98 5.15 -13.35
C ILE A 99 3.47 5.45 -13.40
N HIS A 100 4.29 4.42 -13.57
CA HIS A 100 5.73 4.58 -13.72
C HIS A 100 6.24 3.72 -14.87
N GLN A 101 6.49 4.34 -16.02
CA GLN A 101 7.10 3.70 -17.18
C GLN A 101 8.59 4.06 -17.26
N THR A 102 9.44 3.07 -17.48
CA THR A 102 10.86 3.29 -17.74
C THR A 102 11.10 3.75 -19.17
N ILE A 103 12.24 4.40 -19.42
CA ILE A 103 12.71 4.62 -20.79
C ILE A 103 12.84 3.25 -21.48
N PRO A 104 12.30 3.08 -22.70
CA PRO A 104 12.44 1.84 -23.44
C PRO A 104 13.90 1.49 -23.73
N VAL A 105 14.26 0.22 -23.55
CA VAL A 105 15.56 -0.34 -23.94
C VAL A 105 15.31 -1.45 -24.94
N ASN A 106 15.90 -1.35 -26.13
CA ASN A 106 15.67 -2.28 -27.25
C ASN A 106 14.18 -2.46 -27.60
N GLY A 107 13.42 -1.35 -27.57
CA GLY A 107 11.99 -1.35 -27.90
C GLY A 107 11.09 -1.93 -26.81
N ILE A 108 11.59 -2.11 -25.58
CA ILE A 108 10.85 -2.67 -24.45
C ILE A 108 10.88 -1.69 -23.28
N ALA A 109 9.73 -1.33 -22.76
CA ALA A 109 9.58 -0.57 -21.52
C ALA A 109 9.03 -1.44 -20.40
N SER A 110 9.46 -1.17 -19.17
CA SER A 110 8.83 -1.69 -17.96
C SER A 110 7.83 -0.67 -17.45
N LEU A 111 6.60 -1.11 -17.17
CA LEU A 111 5.55 -0.29 -16.60
C LEU A 111 5.15 -0.86 -15.23
N THR A 112 5.31 -0.06 -14.19
CA THR A 112 4.76 -0.34 -12.85
C THR A 112 3.47 0.44 -12.68
N LEU A 113 2.39 -0.26 -12.35
CA LEU A 113 1.07 0.30 -12.05
C LEU A 113 0.67 -0.08 -10.63
N SER A 114 0.26 0.91 -9.84
CA SER A 114 -0.50 0.68 -8.61
C SER A 114 -1.95 1.08 -8.84
N VAL A 115 -2.87 0.15 -8.55
CA VAL A 115 -4.30 0.35 -8.72
C VAL A 115 -5.02 0.06 -7.40
N GLU A 116 -6.05 0.82 -7.12
CA GLU A 116 -6.96 0.63 -6.00
C GLU A 116 -8.22 -0.11 -6.50
N ILE A 117 -8.48 -1.26 -5.89
CA ILE A 117 -9.68 -2.06 -6.12
C ILE A 117 -10.78 -1.54 -5.20
N LEU A 118 -11.77 -0.91 -5.83
CA LEU A 118 -12.95 -0.35 -5.18
C LEU A 118 -14.08 -1.40 -5.12
N PRO A 119 -15.11 -1.20 -4.28
CA PRO A 119 -16.28 -2.10 -4.26
C PRO A 119 -17.02 -2.21 -5.62
N THR A 120 -16.83 -1.23 -6.50
CA THR A 120 -17.39 -1.19 -7.85
C THR A 120 -16.46 -1.76 -8.92
N THR A 121 -15.22 -2.08 -8.56
CA THR A 121 -14.26 -2.68 -9.48
C THR A 121 -14.73 -4.09 -9.85
N GLY A 122 -14.56 -4.46 -11.11
CA GLY A 122 -14.83 -5.81 -11.59
C GLY A 122 -13.86 -6.84 -11.00
N ASP A 123 -13.83 -8.03 -11.59
CA ASP A 123 -12.90 -9.08 -11.18
C ASP A 123 -11.44 -8.65 -11.45
N ALA A 124 -10.67 -8.47 -10.38
CA ALA A 124 -9.29 -8.02 -10.46
C ALA A 124 -8.35 -9.07 -11.08
N SER A 125 -8.64 -10.36 -10.88
CA SER A 125 -7.87 -11.46 -11.45
C SER A 125 -8.09 -11.51 -12.96
N MET A 126 -9.35 -11.35 -13.40
CA MET A 126 -9.69 -11.23 -14.83
C MET A 126 -9.06 -9.99 -15.48
N MET A 127 -9.05 -8.84 -14.80
CA MET A 127 -8.39 -7.62 -15.29
C MET A 127 -6.90 -7.86 -15.57
N ILE A 128 -6.21 -8.54 -14.66
CA ILE A 128 -4.79 -8.84 -14.78
C ILE A 128 -4.54 -9.80 -15.95
N GLU A 129 -5.33 -10.85 -16.08
CA GLU A 129 -5.26 -11.80 -17.19
C GLU A 129 -5.50 -11.12 -18.53
N GLU A 130 -6.51 -10.25 -18.63
CA GLU A 130 -6.80 -9.51 -19.87
C GLU A 130 -5.68 -8.55 -20.25
N ILE A 131 -5.04 -7.89 -19.28
CA ILE A 131 -3.88 -7.01 -19.54
C ILE A 131 -2.68 -7.84 -20.01
N GLU A 132 -2.42 -9.00 -19.40
CA GLU A 132 -1.31 -9.87 -19.80
C GLU A 132 -1.47 -10.43 -21.22
N GLN A 133 -2.71 -10.59 -21.70
CA GLN A 133 -3.03 -11.07 -23.04
C GLN A 133 -3.01 -9.98 -24.13
N LEU A 134 -2.82 -8.70 -23.77
CA LEU A 134 -2.73 -7.63 -24.76
C LEU A 134 -1.52 -7.82 -25.67
N GLY A 135 -1.71 -7.63 -26.98
CA GLY A 135 -0.62 -7.63 -27.94
C GLY A 135 0.44 -6.59 -27.56
N GLY A 136 1.71 -6.99 -27.57
CA GLY A 136 2.83 -6.16 -27.14
C GLY A 136 3.13 -6.21 -25.64
N VAL A 137 2.28 -6.83 -24.80
CA VAL A 137 2.63 -7.16 -23.40
C VAL A 137 3.34 -8.51 -23.38
N ARG A 138 4.54 -8.57 -22.80
CA ARG A 138 5.38 -9.77 -22.76
C ARG A 138 5.18 -10.61 -21.51
N TYR A 139 4.97 -9.95 -20.39
CA TYR A 139 4.61 -10.58 -19.12
C TYR A 139 4.01 -9.54 -18.18
N LEU A 140 3.23 -10.00 -17.22
CA LEU A 140 2.80 -9.23 -16.06
C LEU A 140 3.15 -9.99 -14.77
N LYS A 141 3.66 -9.28 -13.77
CA LYS A 141 3.94 -9.84 -12.44
C LYS A 141 3.41 -8.95 -11.34
N ILE A 142 2.70 -9.56 -10.39
CA ILE A 142 2.23 -8.89 -9.19
C ILE A 142 3.41 -8.72 -8.22
N LEU A 143 3.64 -7.49 -7.77
CA LEU A 143 4.71 -7.13 -6.83
C LEU A 143 4.20 -7.09 -5.38
N SER A 144 2.98 -6.60 -5.19
CA SER A 144 2.32 -6.51 -3.89
C SER A 144 0.82 -6.52 -4.07
N SER A 145 0.10 -7.21 -3.19
CA SER A 145 -1.36 -7.23 -3.17
C SER A 145 -1.85 -7.25 -1.73
N ASP A 146 -2.63 -6.22 -1.38
CA ASP A 146 -3.53 -6.26 -0.21
C ASP A 146 -4.92 -6.79 -0.61
N ALA A 147 -5.10 -7.11 -1.90
CA ALA A 147 -6.29 -7.75 -2.43
C ALA A 147 -6.19 -9.28 -2.33
N SER A 148 -7.33 -9.90 -2.01
CA SER A 148 -7.52 -11.33 -2.20
C SER A 148 -7.77 -11.53 -3.70
N LEU A 149 -6.81 -12.15 -4.38
CA LEU A 149 -6.86 -12.51 -5.80
C LEU A 149 -7.42 -13.92 -5.97
#